data_AF-A0AAZ3SF30-F1
#
_entry.id   AF-A0AAZ3SF30-F1
#
_cell.length_a   1.000
_cell.length_b   1.000
_cell.length_c   1.000
_cell.angle_alpha   90.00
_cell.angle_beta   90.00
_cell.angle_gamma   90.00
#
_symmetry.space_group_name_H-M   'P 1'
#
loop_
_entity.id
_entity.type
_entity.pdbx_description
1 polymer ?
#
loop_
_entity_poly.entity_id
_entity_poly.type
_entity_poly.pdbx_seq_one_letter_code
_entity_poly.pdbx_strand_id
1 'polypeptide(L)'
;MHLNLQCVSVCLCSIATPGEPGEDPKVTRAKFFIRDEFLRISTASGDGRHYCYPHFTCAVDTENIRRVFNDCRDMIQRMHLRQYELL
;
A
#
# COMPACT_ATOMS: atom_id res chain seq x y z
N MET A 1 -21.56 11.36 5.02
CA MET A 1 -20.25 10.76 5.38
C MET A 1 -19.34 10.91 4.18
N HIS A 2 -18.53 11.97 4.13
CA HIS A 2 -17.51 12.11 3.08
C HIS A 2 -16.41 11.09 3.41
N LEU A 3 -16.39 9.94 2.72
CA LEU A 3 -15.19 9.12 2.72
C LEU A 3 -14.09 9.98 2.09
N ASN A 4 -13.19 10.49 2.93
CA ASN A 4 -12.02 11.24 2.49
C ASN A 4 -11.20 10.31 1.58
N LEU A 5 -11.17 10.59 0.26
CA LEU A 5 -10.33 9.93 -0.76
C LEU A 5 -8.82 10.17 -0.55
N GLN A 6 -8.42 10.51 0.67
CA GLN A 6 -7.07 10.84 1.10
C GLN A 6 -6.22 9.59 1.35
N CYS A 7 -6.78 8.38 1.23
CA CYS A 7 -6.05 7.15 1.39
C CYS A 7 -6.23 6.25 0.18
N VAL A 8 -5.14 5.97 -0.54
CA VAL A 8 -5.16 5.09 -1.71
C VAL A 8 -4.36 3.84 -1.37
N SER A 9 -5.06 2.70 -1.26
CA SER A 9 -4.41 1.39 -1.25
C SER A 9 -4.06 1.02 -2.69
N VAL A 10 -2.76 0.94 -2.99
CA VAL A 10 -2.29 0.58 -4.33
C VAL A 10 -1.92 -0.90 -4.33
N CYS A 11 -2.73 -1.71 -5.02
CA CYS A 11 -2.42 -3.11 -5.27
C CYS A 11 -1.51 -3.23 -6.50
N LEU A 12 -0.24 -3.50 -6.27
CA LEU A 12 0.74 -3.79 -7.31
C LEU A 12 0.63 -5.27 -7.66
N CYS A 13 0.13 -5.56 -8.87
CA CYS A 13 0.05 -6.93 -9.39
C CYS A 13 1.47 -7.48 -9.56
N SER A 14 1.87 -8.37 -8.66
CA SER A 14 3.14 -9.07 -8.71
C SER A 14 2.94 -10.53 -8.36
N ILE A 15 3.62 -11.39 -9.11
CA ILE A 15 3.50 -12.85 -9.01
C ILE A 15 4.11 -13.43 -7.73
N ALA A 16 4.69 -12.58 -6.87
CA ALA A 16 5.35 -13.01 -5.65
C ALA A 16 5.18 -11.97 -4.54
N THR A 17 4.96 -12.47 -3.33
CA THR A 17 4.90 -11.64 -2.11
C THR A 17 6.31 -11.19 -1.71
N PRO A 18 6.48 -10.12 -0.90
CA PRO A 18 7.79 -9.71 -0.42
C PRO A 18 8.39 -10.80 0.49
N GLY A 19 9.57 -11.29 0.13
CA GLY A 19 10.33 -12.22 0.98
C GLY A 19 10.15 -13.70 0.68
N GLU A 20 9.59 -14.07 -0.49
CA GLU A 20 9.62 -15.46 -0.98
C GLU A 20 11.08 -15.93 -1.10
N PRO A 21 11.51 -16.94 -0.32
CA PRO A 21 12.87 -17.44 -0.37
C PRO A 21 13.14 -18.04 -1.76
N GLY A 22 14.13 -17.49 -2.47
CA GLY A 22 14.49 -17.90 -3.83
C GLY A 22 13.97 -16.99 -4.95
N GLU A 23 13.39 -15.83 -4.61
CA GLU A 23 13.02 -14.83 -5.62
C GLU A 23 14.26 -14.30 -6.39
N ASP A 24 14.13 -14.20 -7.71
CA ASP A 24 15.15 -13.59 -8.57
C ASP A 24 15.38 -12.12 -8.18
N PRO A 25 16.62 -11.70 -7.90
CA PRO A 25 16.95 -10.31 -7.58
C PRO A 25 16.45 -9.28 -8.60
N LYS A 26 16.33 -9.65 -9.88
CA LYS A 26 15.75 -8.80 -10.93
C LYS A 26 14.27 -8.57 -10.72
N VAL A 27 13.55 -9.60 -10.31
CA VAL A 27 12.11 -9.53 -10.00
C VAL A 27 11.90 -8.65 -8.78
N THR A 28 12.67 -8.86 -7.70
CA THR A 28 12.67 -7.99 -6.53
C THR A 28 12.94 -6.53 -6.90
N ARG A 29 13.98 -6.27 -7.69
CA ARG A 29 14.33 -4.91 -8.13
C ARG A 29 13.21 -4.26 -8.96
N ALA A 30 12.61 -4.99 -9.88
CA ALA A 30 11.53 -4.47 -10.72
C ALA A 30 10.29 -4.12 -9.88
N LYS A 31 9.91 -4.97 -8.92
CA LYS A 31 8.79 -4.70 -8.00
C LYS A 31 8.98 -3.41 -7.22
N PHE A 32 10.15 -3.27 -6.60
CA PHE A 32 10.45 -2.11 -5.78
C PHE A 32 10.58 -0.83 -6.60
N PHE A 33 11.13 -0.92 -7.82
CA PHE A 33 11.14 0.21 -8.75
C PHE A 33 9.72 0.73 -9.04
N ILE A 34 8.78 -0.15 -9.39
CA ILE A 34 7.40 0.27 -9.67
C ILE A 34 6.75 0.86 -8.41
N ARG A 35 6.92 0.23 -7.24
CA ARG A 35 6.43 0.76 -5.96
C ARG A 35 6.93 2.18 -5.72
N ASP A 36 8.23 2.40 -5.89
CA ASP A 36 8.87 3.68 -5.58
C ASP A 36 8.39 4.78 -6.53
N GLU A 37 8.08 4.44 -7.79
CA GLU A 37 7.48 5.39 -8.74
C GLU A 37 6.07 5.83 -8.32
N PHE A 38 5.25 4.92 -7.81
CA PHE A 38 3.94 5.27 -7.23
C PHE A 38 4.08 6.11 -5.96
N LEU A 39 5.00 5.75 -5.07
CA LEU A 39 5.26 6.50 -3.85
C LEU A 39 5.71 7.92 -4.17
N ARG A 40 6.64 8.08 -5.11
CA ARG A 40 7.14 9.38 -5.59
C ARG A 40 6.01 10.29 -6.06
N ILE A 41 5.04 9.76 -6.83
CA ILE A 41 3.87 10.51 -7.27
C ILE A 41 2.97 10.85 -6.08
N SER A 42 2.69 9.89 -5.20
CA SER A 42 1.79 10.08 -4.06
C SER A 42 2.29 11.12 -3.05
N THR A 43 3.61 11.28 -2.91
CA THR A 43 4.22 12.26 -2.01
C THR A 43 4.49 13.61 -2.68
N ALA A 44 4.43 13.70 -4.02
CA ALA A 44 4.73 14.93 -4.75
C ALA A 44 3.74 16.08 -4.47
N SER A 45 2.49 15.76 -4.10
CA SER A 45 1.48 16.77 -3.75
C SER A 45 1.75 17.46 -2.40
N GLY A 46 2.63 16.91 -1.55
CA GLY A 46 3.26 17.61 -0.40
C GLY A 46 2.33 18.09 0.72
N ASP A 47 1.02 17.94 0.60
CA ASP A 47 0.06 18.46 1.58
C ASP A 47 -0.09 17.58 2.82
N GLY A 48 0.58 16.41 2.85
CA GLY A 48 0.52 15.46 3.97
C GLY A 48 -0.87 14.87 4.20
N ARG A 49 -1.81 15.16 3.29
CA ARG A 49 -3.21 14.73 3.39
C ARG A 49 -3.42 13.40 2.70
N HIS A 50 -2.54 13.01 1.77
CA HIS A 50 -2.67 11.77 1.01
C HIS A 50 -1.64 10.73 1.46
N TYR A 51 -2.11 9.59 1.98
CA TYR A 51 -1.25 8.48 2.34
C TYR A 51 -1.42 7.32 1.34
N CYS A 52 -0.29 6.85 0.79
CA CYS A 52 -0.26 5.73 -0.14
C CYS A 52 0.31 4.50 0.58
N TYR A 53 -0.45 3.40 0.54
CA TYR A 53 -0.04 2.13 1.15
C TYR A 53 0.06 1.08 0.05
N PRO A 54 1.27 0.78 -0.43
CA PRO A 54 1.48 -0.19 -1.49
C PRO A 54 1.45 -1.61 -0.95
N HIS A 55 0.67 -2.47 -1.60
CA HIS A 55 0.64 -3.90 -1.34
C HIS A 55 1.02 -4.66 -2.61
N PHE A 56 1.94 -5.61 -2.50
CA PHE A 56 2.27 -6.53 -3.58
C PHE A 56 1.34 -7.75 -3.50
N THR A 57 0.57 -8.01 -4.56
CA THR A 57 -0.39 -9.11 -4.63
C THR A 57 -0.42 -9.73 -6.01
N CYS A 58 -0.79 -11.00 -6.14
CA CYS A 58 -1.08 -11.60 -7.45
C CYS A 58 -2.59 -11.59 -7.71
N ALA A 59 -3.01 -11.56 -8.98
CA ALA A 59 -4.41 -11.52 -9.37
C ALA A 59 -5.27 -12.67 -8.80
N VAL A 60 -4.64 -13.77 -8.40
CA VAL A 60 -5.29 -14.97 -7.84
C VAL A 60 -4.98 -15.20 -6.35
N ASP A 61 -4.25 -14.29 -5.71
CA ASP A 61 -3.79 -14.46 -4.32
C ASP A 61 -4.85 -14.01 -3.30
N THR A 62 -5.76 -14.93 -2.99
CA THR A 62 -6.90 -14.70 -2.10
C THR A 62 -6.50 -14.45 -0.65
N GLU A 63 -5.39 -15.02 -0.17
CA GLU A 63 -4.93 -14.79 1.22
C GLU A 63 -4.28 -13.41 1.36
N ASN A 64 -3.59 -12.94 0.33
CA ASN A 64 -3.01 -11.61 0.33
C ASN A 64 -4.08 -10.51 0.16
N ILE A 65 -5.16 -10.79 -0.57
CA ILE A 65 -6.36 -9.92 -0.55
C ILE A 65 -6.90 -9.78 0.90
N ARG A 66 -6.94 -10.87 1.68
CA ARG A 66 -7.37 -10.81 3.09
C ARG A 66 -6.46 -9.91 3.94
N ARG A 67 -5.15 -9.93 3.69
CA ARG A 67 -4.17 -9.05 4.36
C ARG A 67 -4.35 -7.59 3.96
N VAL A 68 -4.54 -7.31 2.66
CA VAL A 68 -4.86 -5.97 2.17
C VAL A 68 -6.10 -5.40 2.88
N PHE A 69 -7.15 -6.21 3.06
CA PHE A 69 -8.35 -5.78 3.79
C PHE A 69 -8.09 -5.48 5.27
N ASN A 70 -7.27 -6.29 5.95
CA ASN A 70 -6.90 -6.04 7.35
C ASN A 70 -6.04 -4.78 7.49
N ASP A 71 -5.04 -4.61 6.62
CA ASP A 71 -4.18 -3.42 6.62
C ASP A 71 -4.99 -2.15 6.33
N CYS A 72 -5.96 -2.23 5.39
CA CYS A 72 -6.90 -1.14 5.13
C CYS A 72 -7.73 -0.78 6.36
N ARG A 73 -8.18 -1.76 7.16
CA ARG A 73 -8.93 -1.51 8.40
C ARG A 73 -8.07 -0.76 9.41
N ASP A 74 -6.86 -1.24 9.68
CA ASP A 74 -5.96 -0.64 10.66
C ASP A 74 -5.53 0.79 10.25
N MET A 75 -5.34 0.99 8.95
CA MET A 75 -5.04 2.29 8.34
C MET A 75 -6.17 3.31 8.55
N ILE A 76 -7.42 2.94 8.25
CA ILE A 76 -8.58 3.84 8.43
C ILE A 76 -8.73 4.22 9.92
N GLN A 77 -8.46 3.28 10.83
CA GLN A 77 -8.48 3.56 12.27
C GLN A 77 -7.37 4.53 12.68
N ARG A 78 -6.13 4.33 12.21
CA ARG A 78 -5.01 5.25 12.47
C ARG A 78 -5.26 6.66 11.95
N MET A 79 -5.90 6.78 10.77
CA MET A 79 -6.31 8.09 10.24
C MET A 79 -7.32 8.78 11.15
N HIS A 80 -8.36 8.05 11.59
CA HIS A 80 -9.33 8.61 12.55
C HIS A 80 -8.64 9.09 13.83
N LEU A 81 -7.74 8.30 14.39
CA LEU A 81 -7.02 8.67 15.62
C LEU A 81 -6.15 9.94 15.44
N ARG A 82 -5.43 10.06 14.32
CA ARG A 82 -4.66 11.28 13.99
C ARG A 82 -5.55 12.52 13.83
N GLN A 83 -6.76 12.37 13.28
CA GLN A 83 -7.70 13.48 13.16
C GLN A 83 -8.17 14.03 14.52
N TYR A 84 -8.11 13.23 15.58
CA TYR A 84 -8.43 13.63 16.96
C TYR A 84 -7.17 13.93 17.82
N GLU A 85 -5.99 14.02 17.21
CA GLU A 85 -4.70 14.21 17.91
C GLU A 85 -4.39 13.16 19.00
N LEU A 86 -4.96 11.96 18.86
CA LEU A 86 -4.75 10.86 19.81
C LEU A 86 -3.52 10.01 19.48
N LEU A 87 -2.70 10.42 18.49
CA LEU A 87 -1.58 9.67 17.93
C LEU A 87 -0.52 10.55 17.26
#